data_AF-A0A150KLX2-F1
#
_entry.id   AF-A0A150KLX2-F1
#
_cell.length_a   1.000
_cell.length_b   1.000
_cell.length_c   1.000
_cell.angle_alpha   90.00
_cell.angle_beta   90.00
_cell.angle_gamma   90.00
#
_symmetry.space_group_name_H-M   'P 1'
#
loop_
_entity.id
_entity.type
_entity.pdbx_description
1 polymer ?
#
loop_
_entity_poly.entity_id
_entity_poly.type
_entity_poly.pdbx_seq_one_letter_code
_entity_poly.pdbx_strand_id
1 'polypeptide(L)' 'MVNETWEQQKEYVRTKLSEERTGAIYRKRKIDVEPVFGFLKANLRFTRFSVRGKSKVENEMGFALMAVNLRKYTAQQLR' A
#
# COMPACT_ATOMS: atom_id res chain seq x y z
N MET A 1 10.63 -9.02 32.43
CA MET A 1 11.40 -9.85 31.50
C MET A 1 11.25 -9.25 30.11
N VAL A 2 12.34 -8.89 29.43
CA VAL A 2 12.30 -8.30 28.08
C VAL A 2 12.26 -9.42 27.05
N ASN A 3 11.43 -9.30 26.01
CA ASN A 3 11.40 -10.26 24.91
C ASN A 3 12.54 -9.94 23.93
N GLU A 4 13.61 -10.73 23.96
CA GLU A 4 14.81 -10.51 23.16
C GLU A 4 14.53 -10.58 21.65
N THR A 5 13.70 -11.51 21.20
CA THR A 5 13.33 -11.64 19.78
C THR A 5 12.63 -10.38 19.27
N TRP A 6 11.77 -9.79 20.10
CA TRP A 6 11.06 -8.56 19.75
C TRP A 6 12.02 -7.37 19.62
N GLU A 7 12.98 -7.23 20.53
CA GLU A 7 13.97 -6.16 20.45
C GLU A 7 14.90 -6.31 19.23
N GLN A 8 15.29 -7.54 18.89
CA GLN A 8 16.05 -7.83 17.66
C GLN A 8 15.29 -7.39 16.40
N GLN A 9 13.98 -7.66 16.32
CA GLN A 9 13.16 -7.25 15.18
C GLN A 9 13.05 -5.73 15.05
N LYS A 10 12.87 -5.02 16.17
CA LYS A 10 12.85 -3.55 16.17
C LYS A 10 14.17 -2.99 15.67
N GLU A 11 15.29 -3.54 16.14
CA GLU A 11 16.61 -3.04 15.78
C GLU A 11 16.90 -3.27 14.29
N TYR A 12 16.53 -4.44 13.77
CA TYR A 12 16.60 -4.74 12.34
C TYR A 12 15.81 -3.72 11.50
N VAL A 13 14.56 -3.45 11.88
CA VAL A 13 13.71 -2.49 11.17
C VAL A 13 14.27 -1.07 11.28
N ARG A 14 14.73 -0.64 12.46
CA ARG A 14 15.37 0.67 12.66
C ARG A 14 16.60 0.84 11.79
N THR A 15 17.47 -0.16 11.77
CA THR A 15 18.68 -0.16 10.93
C THR A 15 18.32 0.01 9.46
N LYS A 16 17.34 -0.76 8.97
CA LYS A 16 16.85 -0.66 7.59
C LYS A 16 16.19 0.68 7.28
N LEU A 17 15.45 1.29 8.21
CA LEU A 17 14.81 2.59 7.98
C LEU A 17 15.81 3.76 8.06
N SER A 18 16.91 3.59 8.79
CA SER A 18 17.94 4.62 9.00
C SER A 18 18.96 4.69 7.87
N GLU A 19 19.14 3.59 7.13
CA GLU A 19 19.96 3.56 5.92
C GLU A 19 19.42 4.54 4.86
N GLU A 20 20.28 5.39 4.29
CA GLU A 20 19.86 6.49 3.41
C GLU A 20 19.03 6.01 2.20
N ARG A 21 19.51 4.97 1.51
CA ARG A 21 18.84 4.37 0.35
C ARG A 21 17.46 3.82 0.73
N THR A 22 17.40 3.01 1.77
CA THR A 22 16.19 2.28 2.16
C THR A 22 15.18 3.23 2.81
N GLY A 23 15.65 4.20 3.58
CA GLY A 23 14.85 5.30 4.13
C GLY A 23 14.25 6.20 3.04
N ALA A 24 15.01 6.51 1.97
CA ALA A 24 14.48 7.26 0.83
C ALA A 24 13.35 6.51 0.11
N ILE A 25 13.51 5.21 -0.12
CA ILE A 25 12.46 4.36 -0.71
C ILE A 25 11.22 4.34 0.19
N TYR A 26 11.41 4.20 1.51
CA TYR A 26 10.30 4.17 2.47
C TYR A 26 9.53 5.49 2.47
N ARG A 27 10.21 6.64 2.47
CA ARG A 27 9.57 7.97 2.35
C ARG A 27 8.77 8.10 1.06
N LYS A 28 9.33 7.64 -0.07
CA LYS A 28 8.64 7.66 -1.37
C LYS A 28 7.36 6.81 -1.35
N ARG A 29 7.38 5.63 -0.71
CA ARG A 29 6.18 4.79 -0.59
C ARG A 29 5.04 5.44 0.20
N LYS A 30 5.34 6.28 1.19
CA LYS A 30 4.30 7.05 1.90
C LYS A 30 3.54 8.01 0.99
N ILE A 31 4.20 8.52 -0.03
CA ILE A 31 3.62 9.48 -0.98
C ILE A 31 2.99 8.75 -2.16
N ASP A 32 3.61 7.68 -2.64
CA ASP A 32 3.15 7.01 -3.87
C ASP A 32 2.12 5.92 -3.56
N VAL A 33 2.40 5.06 -2.59
CA VAL A 33 1.66 3.81 -2.36
C VAL A 33 0.51 4.01 -1.40
N GLU A 34 0.72 4.70 -0.28
CA GLU A 34 -0.33 4.90 0.74
C GLU A 34 -1.56 5.63 0.19
N PRO A 35 -1.44 6.68 -0.67
CA PRO A 35 -2.61 7.35 -1.22
C PRO A 35 -3.44 6.47 -2.15
N VAL A 36 -2.83 5.52 -2.85
CA VAL A 36 -3.58 4.55 -3.69
C VAL A 36 -4.49 3.69 -2.80
N PHE A 37 -3.97 3.16 -1.70
CA PHE A 37 -4.76 2.39 -0.74
C PHE A 37 -5.81 3.24 -0.02
N GLY A 38 -5.47 4.47 0.34
CA GLY A 38 -6.43 5.43 0.89
C GLY A 38 -7.59 5.68 -0.07
N PHE A 39 -7.30 5.85 -1.36
CA PHE A 39 -8.31 6.06 -2.39
C PHE A 39 -9.20 4.83 -2.57
N LEU A 40 -8.62 3.62 -2.63
CA LEU A 40 -9.37 2.36 -2.72
C LEU A 40 -10.38 2.23 -1.57
N LYS A 41 -9.95 2.51 -0.34
CA LYS A 41 -10.82 2.43 0.85
C LYS A 41 -11.88 3.53 0.88
N ALA A 42 -11.47 4.79 0.70
CA ALA A 42 -12.38 5.93 0.85
C ALA A 42 -13.41 6.02 -0.29
N ASN A 43 -12.99 5.73 -1.53
CA ASN A 43 -13.83 5.94 -2.70
C ASN A 43 -14.55 4.68 -3.18
N LEU A 44 -13.88 3.53 -3.16
CA LEU A 44 -14.46 2.26 -3.62
C LEU A 44 -14.95 1.39 -2.45
N ARG A 45 -14.79 1.84 -1.20
CA ARG A 45 -15.10 1.06 0.01
C ARG A 45 -14.41 -0.31 0.03
N PHE A 46 -13.28 -0.42 -0.68
CA PHE A 46 -12.53 -1.66 -0.82
C PHE A 46 -11.73 -1.94 0.46
N THR A 47 -12.39 -2.61 1.40
CA THR A 47 -11.86 -2.91 2.75
C THR A 47 -11.58 -4.39 2.96
N ARG A 48 -12.15 -5.25 2.11
CA ARG A 48 -12.00 -6.71 2.12
C ARG A 48 -12.06 -7.23 0.69
N PHE A 49 -11.37 -8.34 0.45
CA PHE A 49 -11.55 -9.13 -0.77
C PHE A 49 -12.86 -9.91 -0.69
N SER A 50 -13.52 -10.03 -1.83
CA SER A 50 -14.77 -10.78 -1.99
C SER A 50 -14.49 -12.25 -2.34
N VAL A 51 -13.31 -12.52 -2.91
CA VAL A 51 -12.91 -13.86 -3.37
C VAL A 51 -11.76 -14.43 -2.55
N ARG A 52 -11.58 -15.75 -2.67
CA ARG A 52 -10.46 -16.49 -2.07
C ARG A 52 -9.64 -17.18 -3.16
N GLY A 53 -8.35 -17.37 -2.90
CA GLY A 53 -7.38 -17.97 -3.83
C GLY A 53 -6.58 -16.91 -4.59
N LYS A 54 -5.27 -17.13 -4.71
CA LYS A 54 -4.29 -16.14 -5.20
C LYS A 54 -4.68 -15.49 -6.52
N SER A 55 -4.95 -16.29 -7.55
CA SER A 55 -5.31 -15.78 -8.89
C SER A 55 -6.59 -14.94 -8.88
N LYS A 56 -7.61 -15.34 -8.10
CA LYS A 56 -8.86 -14.57 -8.01
C LYS A 56 -8.66 -13.24 -7.28
N VAL A 57 -7.88 -13.24 -6.21
CA VAL A 57 -7.52 -12.04 -5.44
C VAL A 57 -6.71 -11.06 -6.30
N GLU A 58 -5.77 -11.56 -7.11
CA GLU A 58 -5.01 -10.75 -8.06
C GLU A 58 -5.92 -10.08 -9.09
N ASN A 59 -6.90 -10.80 -9.63
CA ASN A 59 -7.89 -10.24 -10.56
C ASN A 59 -8.78 -9.18 -9.90
N GLU A 60 -9.31 -9.46 -8.69
CA GLU A 60 -10.13 -8.50 -7.94
C GLU A 60 -9.35 -7.21 -7.66
N MET A 61 -8.09 -7.32 -7.25
CA MET A 61 -7.21 -6.19 -7.05
C MET A 61 -6.98 -5.39 -8.34
N GLY A 62 -6.74 -6.10 -9.46
CA GLY A 62 -6.58 -5.47 -10.78
C GLY A 62 -7.78 -4.63 -11.17
N PHE A 63 -9.00 -5.15 -11.00
CA PHE A 63 -10.23 -4.40 -11.28
C PHE A 63 -10.37 -3.17 -10.37
N ALA A 64 -10.10 -3.31 -9.07
CA ALA A 64 -10.18 -2.19 -8.14
C ALA A 64 -9.20 -1.07 -8.53
N LEU A 65 -7.96 -1.41 -8.88
CA LEU A 65 -6.96 -0.45 -9.35
C LEU A 65 -7.35 0.20 -10.68
N MET A 66 -7.90 -0.56 -11.62
CA MET A 66 -8.39 -0.03 -12.90
C MET A 66 -9.51 0.99 -12.68
N ALA A 67 -10.47 0.70 -11.80
CA ALA A 67 -11.53 1.62 -11.44
C ALA A 67 -10.98 2.93 -10.84
N VAL A 68 -9.94 2.85 -9.99
CA VAL A 68 -9.26 4.05 -9.47
C VAL A 68 -8.61 4.87 -10.58
N ASN A 69 -7.89 4.21 -11.50
CA ASN A 69 -7.23 4.89 -12.61
C ASN A 69 -8.24 5.58 -13.54
N LEU A 70 -9.36 4.93 -13.86
CA LEU A 70 -10.44 5.53 -14.66
C LEU A 70 -11.03 6.77 -13.99
N ARG A 71 -11.30 6.74 -12.68
CA ARG A 71 -11.78 7.91 -11.93
C ARG A 71 -10.79 9.07 -11.92
N LYS A 72 -9.48 8.77 -11.81
CA LYS A 72 -8.43 9.79 -11.90
C LYS A 72 -8.36 10.40 -13.29
N TYR A 73 -8.42 9.56 -14.32
CA TYR A 73 -8.38 10.00 -15.71
C TYR A 73 -9.56 10.93 -16.03
N THR A 74 -10.79 10.54 -15.67
CA THR A 74 -11.97 11.39 -15.90
C THR A 74 -11.90 12.71 -15.14
N ALA A 75 -11.44 12.71 -13.89
CA ALA A 75 -11.24 13.93 -13.10
C ALA A 75 -10.16 14.86 -13.69
N GLN A 76 -9.15 14.30 -14.37
CA GLN A 76 -8.12 15.08 -15.05
C GLN A 76 -8.61 15.64 -16.39
N GLN A 77 -9.43 14.90 -17.15
CA GLN A 77 -10.01 15.36 -18.42
C GLN A 77 -11.08 16.45 -18.22
N LEU A 78 -11.68 16.52 -17.03
CA LEU A 78 -12.67 17.56 -16.66
C LEU A 78 -12.04 18.82 -16.04
N ARG A 79 -10.71 18.87 -15.94
CA ARG A 79 -9.93 20.05 -15.53
C ARG A 79 -9.40 20.77 -16.76
#